data_AF-A0A7J7KEN9-F1
#
_entry.id   AF-A0A7J7KEN9-F1
#
_cell.length_a   1.000
_cell.length_b   1.000
_cell.length_c   1.000
_cell.angle_alpha   90.00
_cell.angle_beta   90.00
_cell.angle_gamma   90.00
#
_symmetry.space_group_name_H-M   'P 1'
#
loop_
_entity.id
_entity.type
_entity.pdbx_description
1 polymer ?
#
loop_
_entity_poly.entity_id
_entity_poly.type
_entity_poly.pdbx_seq_one_letter_code
_entity_poly.pdbx_strand_id
1 'polypeptide(L)'
;MATGHHLERLRSLEHIEREIASALETAGLATAEFGKDKPNNKTAEGHVQNFLKTVNSIETNLMKQINHLSQVSTTHPHTGSSYGAQKDWQMSVQRINHVSDRFEELDKLKINNQGNPSELRRALSQHSPFPPMTGSYTGM
;
A
#
# COMPACT_ATOMS: atom_id res chain seq x y z
N MET A 1 4.24 -4.15 5.43
CA MET A 1 5.29 -3.59 4.55
C MET A 1 4.71 -2.66 3.46
N ALA A 2 3.74 -1.80 3.76
CA ALA A 2 3.06 -0.96 2.74
C ALA A 2 3.71 0.42 2.53
N THR A 3 4.53 0.91 3.45
CA THR A 3 5.11 2.26 3.43
C THR A 3 6.25 2.44 2.42
N GLY A 4 6.95 1.36 2.04
CA GLY A 4 8.07 1.41 1.09
C GLY A 4 7.64 1.76 -0.35
N HIS A 5 6.49 1.25 -0.79
CA HIS A 5 6.00 1.46 -2.16
C HIS A 5 5.57 2.91 -2.42
N HIS A 6 4.97 3.57 -1.42
CA HIS A 6 4.62 4.99 -1.51
C HIS A 6 5.86 5.90 -1.57
N LEU A 7 6.91 5.57 -0.80
CA LEU A 7 8.17 6.32 -0.82
C LEU A 7 8.89 6.17 -2.15
N GLU A 8 8.90 4.97 -2.74
CA GLU A 8 9.48 4.75 -4.06
C GLU A 8 8.72 5.51 -5.15
N ARG A 9 7.39 5.63 -5.01
CA ARG A 9 6.55 6.45 -5.90
C ARG A 9 6.82 7.94 -5.77
N LEU A 10 6.93 8.46 -4.55
CA LEU A 10 7.34 9.84 -4.32
C LEU A 10 8.70 10.13 -4.95
N ARG A 11 9.69 9.24 -4.75
CA ARG A 11 11.01 9.36 -5.40
C ARG A 11 10.92 9.34 -6.93
N SER A 12 10.04 8.52 -7.49
CA SER A 12 9.81 8.49 -8.94
C SER A 12 9.22 9.81 -9.44
N LEU A 13 8.31 10.45 -8.71
CA LEU A 13 7.75 11.75 -9.06
C LEU A 13 8.80 12.87 -8.96
N GLU A 14 9.60 12.88 -7.90
CA GLU A 14 10.75 13.80 -7.78
C GLU A 14 11.76 13.62 -8.91
N HIS A 15 11.96 12.37 -9.38
CA HIS A 15 12.82 12.12 -10.53
C HIS A 15 12.25 12.71 -11.82
N ILE A 16 10.95 12.53 -12.05
CA ILE A 16 10.25 13.15 -13.19
C ILE A 16 10.37 14.67 -13.14
N GLU A 17 10.21 15.29 -11.96
CA GLU A 17 10.38 16.73 -11.78
C GLU A 17 11.79 17.21 -12.17
N ARG A 18 12.83 16.45 -11.79
CA ARG A 18 14.20 16.72 -12.24
C ARG A 18 14.38 16.55 -13.75
N GLU A 19 13.76 15.54 -14.35
CA GLU A 19 13.79 15.36 -15.81
C GLU A 19 13.11 16.55 -16.52
N ILE A 20 12.00 17.08 -15.98
CA ILE A 20 11.31 18.26 -16.52
C ILE A 20 12.22 19.50 -16.47
N ALA A 21 12.88 19.73 -15.34
CA ALA A 21 13.85 20.84 -15.23
C ALA A 21 14.98 20.71 -16.26
N SER A 22 15.52 19.50 -16.46
CA SER A 22 16.56 19.23 -17.45
C SER A 22 16.07 19.41 -18.90
N ALA A 23 14.82 19.04 -19.18
CA ALA A 23 14.20 19.27 -20.49
C ALA A 23 14.08 20.77 -20.78
N LEU A 24 13.63 21.56 -19.80
CA LEU A 24 13.55 23.02 -19.93
C LEU A 24 14.91 23.66 -20.16
N GLU A 25 15.95 23.22 -19.43
CA GLU A 25 17.32 23.69 -19.64
C GLU A 25 17.81 23.38 -21.05
N THR A 26 17.61 22.14 -21.52
CA THR A 26 18.01 21.71 -22.87
C THR A 26 17.29 22.50 -23.96
N ALA A 27 15.99 22.78 -23.77
CA ALA A 27 15.23 23.63 -24.66
C ALA A 27 15.77 25.06 -24.68
N GLY A 28 16.09 25.62 -23.51
CA GLY A 28 16.72 26.95 -23.39
C GLY A 28 18.06 27.03 -24.12
N LEU A 29 18.89 26.00 -24.03
CA LEU A 29 20.16 25.91 -24.76
C LEU A 29 19.94 25.83 -26.28
N ALA A 30 18.92 25.11 -26.75
CA ALA A 30 18.55 25.08 -28.16
C ALA A 30 18.10 26.47 -28.66
N THR A 31 17.20 27.13 -27.92
CA THR A 31 16.72 28.49 -28.25
C THR A 31 17.85 29.52 -28.23
N ALA A 32 18.75 29.46 -27.25
CA ALA A 32 19.91 30.33 -27.19
C ALA A 32 20.87 30.13 -28.37
N GLU A 33 21.02 28.89 -28.86
CA GLU A 33 21.82 28.60 -30.06
C GLU A 33 21.21 29.21 -31.31
N PHE A 34 19.89 29.13 -31.48
CA PHE A 34 19.17 29.77 -32.58
C PHE A 34 19.21 31.29 -32.55
N GLY A 35 19.42 31.89 -31.37
CA GLY A 35 19.53 33.34 -31.20
C GLY A 35 20.90 33.94 -31.58
N LYS A 36 21.88 33.13 -31.99
CA LYS A 36 23.23 33.62 -32.36
C LYS A 36 23.26 34.14 -33.80
N ASP A 37 24.15 35.10 -34.07
CA ASP A 37 24.41 35.63 -35.42
C ASP A 37 24.86 34.55 -36.43
N LYS A 38 25.56 33.53 -35.95
CA LYS A 38 25.93 32.32 -36.70
C LYS A 38 25.61 31.06 -35.88
N PRO A 39 24.39 30.50 -36.00
CA PRO A 39 23.99 29.34 -35.23
C PRO A 39 24.75 28.08 -35.67
N ASN A 40 25.19 27.26 -34.70
CA ASN A 40 25.76 25.96 -35.01
C ASN A 40 24.65 24.89 -35.10
N ASN A 41 24.19 24.61 -36.31
CA ASN A 41 23.09 23.66 -36.56
C ASN A 41 23.30 22.28 -35.94
N LYS A 42 24.52 21.73 -35.95
CA LYS A 42 24.77 20.41 -35.33
C LYS A 42 24.56 20.43 -33.82
N THR A 43 24.90 21.54 -33.17
CA THR A 43 24.74 21.69 -31.72
C THR A 43 23.27 21.94 -31.37
N ALA A 44 22.59 22.79 -32.15
CA ALA A 44 21.16 23.04 -32.01
C ALA A 44 20.33 21.76 -32.20
N GLU A 45 20.59 20.99 -33.26
CA GLU A 45 19.97 19.69 -33.50
C GLU A 45 20.23 18.71 -32.36
N GLY A 46 21.46 18.69 -31.81
CA GLY A 46 21.80 17.87 -30.65
C GLY A 46 20.95 18.21 -29.42
N HIS A 47 20.79 19.49 -29.10
CA HIS A 47 19.92 19.93 -27.99
C HIS A 47 18.45 19.58 -28.25
N VAL A 48 17.93 19.80 -29.45
CA VAL A 48 16.54 19.46 -29.81
C VAL A 48 16.31 17.94 -29.70
N GLN A 49 17.23 17.11 -30.17
CA GLN A 49 17.12 15.65 -30.06
C GLN A 49 17.15 15.17 -28.61
N ASN A 50 18.00 15.78 -27.77
CA ASN A 50 18.04 15.46 -26.35
C ASN A 50 16.73 15.89 -25.65
N PHE A 51 16.21 17.07 -25.96
CA PHE A 51 14.91 17.54 -25.46
C PHE A 51 13.79 16.55 -25.80
N LEU A 52 13.69 16.11 -27.06
CA LEU A 52 12.66 15.16 -27.50
C LEU A 52 12.76 13.82 -26.76
N LYS A 53 13.99 13.31 -26.54
CA LYS A 53 14.21 12.08 -25.76
C LYS A 53 13.75 12.24 -24.30
N THR A 54 14.10 13.34 -23.66
CA THR A 54 13.72 13.61 -22.27
C THR A 54 12.20 13.76 -22.14
N VAL A 55 11.55 14.46 -23.07
CA VAL A 55 10.08 14.61 -23.08
C VAL A 55 9.39 13.24 -23.23
N ASN A 56 9.85 12.38 -24.13
CA ASN A 56 9.29 11.03 -24.27
C ASN A 56 9.46 10.19 -22.99
N SER A 57 10.59 10.33 -22.29
CA SER A 57 10.82 9.68 -20.99
C SER A 57 9.81 10.17 -19.94
N ILE A 58 9.66 11.49 -19.82
CA ILE A 58 8.72 12.15 -18.91
C ILE A 58 7.29 11.67 -19.16
N GLU A 59 6.84 11.69 -20.42
CA GLU A 59 5.50 11.27 -20.81
C GLU A 59 5.23 9.81 -20.43
N THR A 60 6.17 8.92 -20.77
CA THR A 60 6.06 7.49 -20.46
C THR A 60 5.98 7.25 -18.95
N ASN A 61 6.81 7.94 -18.17
CA ASN A 61 6.86 7.77 -16.72
C ASN A 61 5.64 8.39 -16.02
N LEU A 62 5.16 9.55 -16.47
CA LEU A 62 3.92 10.13 -15.97
C LEU A 62 2.71 9.24 -16.26
N MET A 63 2.62 8.66 -17.47
CA MET A 63 1.53 7.74 -17.79
C MET A 63 1.52 6.50 -16.91
N LYS A 64 2.68 5.94 -16.56
CA LYS A 64 2.76 4.85 -15.57
C LYS A 64 2.20 5.27 -14.21
N GLN A 65 2.50 6.48 -13.75
CA GLN A 65 1.98 6.98 -12.47
C GLN A 65 0.47 7.23 -12.52
N ILE A 66 -0.05 7.80 -13.61
CA ILE A 66 -1.49 8.02 -13.82
C ILE A 66 -2.24 6.69 -13.84
N ASN A 67 -1.75 5.72 -14.62
CA ASN A 67 -2.37 4.39 -14.70
C ASN A 67 -2.37 3.69 -13.33
N HIS A 68 -1.26 3.80 -12.59
CA HIS A 68 -1.20 3.27 -11.23
C HIS A 68 -2.20 3.97 -10.29
N LEU A 69 -2.23 5.31 -10.26
CA LEU A 69 -3.20 6.06 -9.45
C LEU A 69 -4.63 5.66 -9.80
N SER A 70 -4.94 5.54 -11.09
CA SER A 70 -6.24 5.09 -11.57
C SER A 70 -6.57 3.70 -11.04
N GLN A 71 -5.62 2.75 -11.11
CA GLN A 71 -5.81 1.39 -10.61
C GLN A 71 -6.02 1.33 -9.09
N VAL A 72 -5.21 2.04 -8.30
CA VAL A 72 -5.34 2.03 -6.84
C VAL A 72 -6.53 2.86 -6.34
N SER A 73 -7.02 3.81 -7.14
CA SER A 73 -8.19 4.63 -6.80
C SER A 73 -9.52 3.98 -7.22
N THR A 74 -9.48 2.98 -8.13
CA THR A 74 -10.68 2.32 -8.66
C THR A 74 -10.84 0.86 -8.23
N THR A 75 -9.80 0.24 -7.66
CA THR A 75 -9.91 -1.12 -7.09
C THR A 75 -10.40 -1.07 -5.65
N HIS A 76 -11.32 -1.97 -5.33
CA HIS A 76 -12.08 -2.07 -4.08
C HIS A 76 -11.28 -1.72 -2.80
N PRO A 77 -11.91 -1.11 -1.76
CA PRO A 77 -11.26 -0.45 -0.61
C PRO A 77 -10.26 -1.27 0.23
N HIS A 78 -10.07 -2.55 -0.06
CA HIS A 78 -9.29 -3.51 0.72
C HIS A 78 -8.08 -4.11 -0.02
N THR A 79 -7.96 -3.97 -1.36
CA THR A 79 -6.82 -4.51 -2.11
C THR A 79 -5.91 -3.38 -2.59
N GLY A 80 -4.99 -2.95 -1.73
CA GLY A 80 -4.05 -1.86 -2.02
C GLY A 80 -3.78 -0.92 -0.83
N SER A 81 -4.59 -1.03 0.23
CA SER A 81 -4.40 -0.31 1.50
C SER A 81 -3.83 -1.24 2.58
N SER A 82 -3.21 -0.66 3.63
CA SER A 82 -2.81 -1.40 4.84
C SER A 82 -3.99 -2.07 5.57
N TYR A 83 -5.23 -1.86 5.12
CA TYR A 83 -6.43 -2.41 5.72
C TYR A 83 -6.42 -3.94 5.78
N GLY A 84 -5.98 -4.63 4.73
CA GLY A 84 -5.89 -6.10 4.74
C GLY A 84 -4.98 -6.60 5.87
N ALA A 85 -3.75 -6.08 5.94
CA ALA A 85 -2.79 -6.42 6.98
C ALA A 85 -3.28 -6.01 8.39
N GLN A 86 -3.93 -4.85 8.51
CA GLN A 86 -4.50 -4.37 9.77
C GLN A 86 -5.64 -5.27 10.24
N LYS A 87 -6.49 -5.72 9.33
CA LYS A 87 -7.61 -6.61 9.63
C LYS A 87 -7.10 -8.00 10.00
N ASP A 88 -6.12 -8.53 9.28
CA ASP A 88 -5.47 -9.81 9.60
C ASP A 88 -4.80 -9.78 10.98
N TRP A 89 -4.16 -8.66 11.33
CA TRP A 89 -3.63 -8.43 12.67
C TRP A 89 -4.74 -8.38 13.72
N GLN A 90 -5.79 -7.58 13.51
CA GLN A 90 -6.94 -7.52 14.42
C GLN A 90 -7.59 -8.88 14.63
N MET A 91 -7.78 -9.65 13.56
CA MET A 91 -8.30 -11.02 13.66
C MET A 91 -7.35 -11.94 14.44
N SER A 92 -6.03 -11.79 14.26
CA SER A 92 -5.05 -12.57 15.01
C SER A 92 -5.06 -12.23 16.50
N VAL A 93 -5.17 -10.95 16.85
CA VAL A 93 -5.33 -10.50 18.24
C VAL A 93 -6.62 -11.04 18.85
N GLN A 94 -7.74 -10.95 18.14
CA GLN A 94 -9.02 -11.51 18.61
C GLN A 94 -8.92 -13.02 18.85
N ARG A 95 -8.24 -13.75 17.97
CA ARG A 95 -7.99 -15.20 18.17
C ARG A 95 -7.12 -15.47 19.40
N ILE A 96 -6.07 -14.69 19.62
CA ILE A 96 -5.20 -14.84 20.81
C ILE A 96 -5.99 -14.59 22.09
N ASN A 97 -6.74 -13.49 22.15
CA ASN A 97 -7.55 -13.15 23.32
C ASN A 97 -8.57 -14.27 23.61
N HIS A 98 -9.20 -14.82 22.58
CA HIS A 98 -10.10 -15.96 22.75
C HIS A 98 -9.40 -17.18 23.36
N VAL A 99 -8.19 -17.51 22.91
CA VAL A 99 -7.42 -18.63 23.49
C VAL A 99 -7.01 -18.32 24.94
N SER A 100 -6.62 -17.08 25.25
CA SER A 100 -6.32 -16.64 26.62
C SER A 100 -7.53 -16.77 27.54
N ASP A 101 -8.71 -16.31 27.12
CA ASP A 101 -9.95 -16.44 27.90
C ASP A 101 -10.27 -17.92 28.20
N ARG A 102 -10.11 -18.79 27.20
CA ARG A 102 -10.31 -20.24 27.36
C ARG A 102 -9.29 -20.86 28.30
N PHE A 103 -8.04 -20.39 28.28
CA PHE A 103 -7.02 -20.86 29.20
C PHE A 103 -7.34 -20.46 30.64
N GLU A 104 -7.78 -19.22 30.89
CA GLU A 104 -8.20 -18.77 32.21
C GLU A 104 -9.42 -19.55 32.73
N GLU A 105 -10.39 -19.84 31.85
CA GLU A 105 -11.54 -20.67 32.19
C GLU A 105 -11.10 -22.09 32.61
N LEU A 106 -10.18 -22.70 31.85
CA LEU A 106 -9.63 -24.01 32.18
C LEU A 106 -8.82 -24.00 33.48
N ASP A 107 -8.05 -22.93 33.76
CA ASP A 107 -7.29 -22.82 35.01
C ASP A 107 -8.23 -22.71 36.22
N LYS A 108 -9.31 -21.92 36.10
CA LYS A 108 -10.38 -21.86 37.12
C LYS A 108 -11.04 -23.22 37.32
N LEU A 109 -11.36 -23.94 36.23
CA LEU A 109 -11.95 -25.28 36.31
C LEU A 109 -11.00 -26.31 36.89
N LYS A 110 -9.70 -26.21 36.65
CA LYS A 110 -8.68 -27.09 37.27
C LYS A 110 -8.61 -26.85 38.78
N ILE A 111 -8.61 -25.59 39.20
CA ILE A 111 -8.62 -25.21 40.62
C ILE A 111 -9.90 -25.71 41.31
N ASN A 112 -11.07 -25.57 40.65
CA ASN A 112 -12.36 -26.05 41.19
C ASN A 112 -12.47 -27.59 41.19
N ASN A 113 -12.00 -28.27 40.14
CA ASN A 113 -12.11 -29.74 40.01
C ASN A 113 -11.00 -30.52 40.74
N GLN A 114 -9.99 -29.86 41.31
CA GLN A 114 -9.14 -30.50 42.32
C GLN A 114 -9.94 -31.00 43.54
N GLY A 115 -11.22 -30.64 43.66
CA GLY A 115 -12.18 -31.20 44.61
C GLY A 115 -13.19 -32.24 44.11
N ASN A 116 -13.47 -32.39 42.80
CA ASN A 116 -14.49 -33.38 42.35
C ASN A 116 -14.46 -33.70 40.82
N PRO A 117 -14.01 -34.89 40.38
CA PRO A 117 -13.79 -35.22 38.95
C PRO A 117 -15.06 -35.48 38.11
N SER A 118 -16.25 -35.48 38.70
CA SER A 118 -17.51 -35.87 38.03
C SER A 118 -18.22 -34.72 37.29
N GLU A 119 -17.96 -33.46 37.63
CA GLU A 119 -18.63 -32.29 37.01
C GLU A 119 -17.97 -31.83 35.70
N LEU A 120 -16.66 -32.00 35.56
CA LEU A 120 -15.88 -31.64 34.37
C LEU A 120 -16.41 -32.29 33.07
N ARG A 121 -16.89 -33.53 33.16
CA ARG A 121 -17.41 -34.30 32.02
C ARG A 121 -18.77 -33.78 31.51
N ARG A 122 -19.52 -33.06 32.36
CA ARG A 122 -20.84 -32.51 32.03
C ARG A 122 -20.75 -31.10 31.43
N ALA A 123 -19.74 -30.31 31.80
CA ALA A 123 -19.50 -29.00 31.21
C ALA A 123 -18.98 -29.07 29.75
N LEU A 124 -18.09 -30.04 29.46
CA LEU A 124 -17.52 -30.22 28.12
C LEU A 124 -18.52 -30.73 27.06
N SER A 125 -19.68 -31.26 27.48
CA SER A 125 -20.70 -31.80 26.57
C SER A 125 -21.80 -30.80 26.21
N GLN A 126 -21.86 -29.62 26.83
CA GLN A 126 -22.93 -28.64 26.63
C GLN A 126 -22.58 -27.43 25.76
N HIS A 127 -21.31 -27.21 25.40
CA HIS A 127 -20.92 -26.02 24.63
C HIS A 127 -20.56 -26.36 23.18
N SER A 128 -21.44 -25.93 22.27
CA SER A 128 -21.26 -26.01 20.81
C SER A 128 -20.05 -25.18 20.35
N PRO A 129 -19.32 -25.62 19.30
CA PRO A 129 -18.03 -25.05 18.92
C PRO A 129 -18.07 -23.67 18.23
N PHE A 130 -19.25 -23.08 17.99
CA PHE A 130 -19.36 -21.77 17.34
C PHE A 130 -20.47 -20.91 17.96
N PRO A 131 -20.19 -19.67 18.41
CA PRO A 131 -21.24 -18.70 18.71
C PRO A 131 -21.90 -18.21 17.41
N PRO A 132 -23.21 -17.90 17.40
CA PRO A 132 -23.84 -17.23 16.27
C PRO A 132 -23.20 -15.86 16.10
N MET A 133 -22.82 -15.54 14.87
CA MET A 133 -22.32 -14.21 14.47
C MET A 133 -23.42 -13.16 14.71
N THR A 134 -23.46 -12.55 15.89
CA THR A 134 -24.26 -11.35 16.13
C THR A 134 -23.51 -10.13 15.56
N GLY A 135 -23.36 -10.11 14.24
CA GLY A 135 -22.95 -8.92 13.51
C GLY A 135 -24.18 -8.23 12.96
N SER A 136 -24.74 -7.30 13.72
CA SER A 136 -25.72 -6.34 13.19
C SER A 136 -25.06 -5.52 12.09
N TYR A 137 -25.41 -5.83 10.84
CA TYR A 137 -25.08 -5.03 9.67
C TYR A 137 -25.91 -3.75 9.74
N THR A 138 -25.40 -2.73 10.43
CA THR A 138 -25.97 -1.38 10.33
C THR A 138 -25.33 -0.75 9.09
N GLY A 139 -26.01 -0.89 7.96
CA GLY A 139 -25.62 -0.26 6.70
C GLY A 139 -25.73 1.26 6.79
N MET A 140 -24.68 1.94 6.32
CA MET A 140 -24.75 3.19 5.59
C MET A 140 -24.14 2.96 4.22
#